data_AF-A0A9N9TT88-F1
#
_entry.id   AF-A0A9N9TT88-F1
#
_cell.length_a   1.000
_cell.length_b   1.000
_cell.length_c   1.000
_cell.angle_alpha   90.00
_cell.angle_beta   90.00
_cell.angle_gamma   90.00
#
_symmetry.space_group_name_H-M   'P 1'
#
loop_
_entity.id
_entity.type
_entity.pdbx_description
1 polymer ?
#
loop_
_entity_poly.entity_id
_entity_poly.type
_entity_poly.pdbx_seq_one_letter_code
_entity_poly.pdbx_strand_id
1 'polypeptide(L)' 'MANQYFFDARIFPCTRCGKPYRSRKAMYTHFRFSCENKRTFFCNLCNAAYFYSHHLKRHIRQQHVELASKVVVTQGVVD' A
#
# COMPACT_ATOMS: atom_id res chain seq x y z
N MET A 1 -29.15 18.03 -2.05
CA MET A 1 -28.21 16.88 -2.06
C MET A 1 -27.01 17.24 -1.20
N ALA A 2 -27.07 16.95 0.10
CA ALA A 2 -26.01 17.34 1.03
C ALA A 2 -24.95 16.25 1.07
N ASN A 3 -23.77 16.54 0.52
CA ASN A 3 -22.58 15.69 0.65
C ASN A 3 -22.05 15.88 2.08
N GLN A 4 -22.79 15.35 3.05
CA GLN A 4 -22.44 15.34 4.45
C GLN A 4 -21.29 14.36 4.66
N TYR A 5 -20.07 14.86 4.51
CA TYR A 5 -18.97 14.39 5.34
C TYR A 5 -19.32 14.72 6.79
N PHE A 6 -20.17 13.89 7.38
CA PHE A 6 -20.41 13.84 8.81
C PHE A 6 -19.03 13.80 9.47
N PHE A 7 -18.75 14.83 10.28
CA PHE A 7 -17.75 14.78 11.34
C PHE A 7 -18.20 13.72 12.37
N ASP A 8 -18.28 12.47 11.96
CA ASP A 8 -18.24 11.38 12.92
C ASP A 8 -16.81 11.37 13.43
N ALA A 9 -16.61 11.70 14.70
CA ALA A 9 -15.30 11.70 15.35
C ALA A 9 -14.63 10.30 15.33
N ARG A 10 -15.28 9.28 14.74
CA ARG A 10 -14.80 7.92 14.53
C ARG A 10 -14.16 7.66 13.15
N ILE A 11 -14.04 8.65 12.27
CA ILE A 11 -13.31 8.50 11.00
C ILE A 11 -11.99 9.29 10.96
N PHE A 12 -11.03 8.76 10.21
CA PHE A 12 -9.70 9.31 10.01
C PHE A 12 -9.55 9.69 8.53
N PRO A 13 -9.83 10.94 8.13
CA PRO A 13 -9.70 11.36 6.75
C PRO A 13 -8.23 11.48 6.33
N CYS A 14 -7.93 11.12 5.08
CA CYS A 14 -6.63 11.38 4.48
C CYS A 14 -6.45 12.89 4.34
N THR A 15 -5.35 13.41 4.88
CA THR A 15 -5.05 14.85 4.87
C THR A 15 -4.82 15.42 3.48
N ARG A 16 -4.54 14.57 2.48
CA ARG A 16 -4.24 15.02 1.11
C ARG A 16 -5.38 14.91 0.12
N CYS A 17 -6.25 13.91 0.27
CA CYS A 17 -7.36 13.67 -0.68
C CYS A 17 -8.74 13.61 -0.02
N GLY A 18 -8.82 13.77 1.30
CA GLY A 18 -10.09 13.78 2.06
C GLY A 18 -10.78 12.42 2.19
N LYS A 19 -10.26 11.34 1.58
CA LYS A 19 -10.90 10.01 1.69
C LYS A 19 -11.00 9.55 3.15
N PRO A 20 -12.18 9.12 3.63
CA PRO A 20 -12.36 8.69 5.01
C PRO A 20 -11.92 7.25 5.24
N TYR A 21 -11.35 6.97 6.41
CA TYR A 21 -10.96 5.62 6.85
C TYR A 21 -11.43 5.35 8.27
N ARG A 22 -11.67 4.07 8.59
CA ARG A 22 -12.12 3.63 9.93
C ARG A 22 -11.00 3.55 10.98
N SER A 23 -9.74 3.70 10.58
CA SER A 23 -8.61 3.70 11.50
C SER A 23 -7.46 4.58 11.00
N ARG A 24 -6.68 5.14 11.94
CA ARG A 24 -5.48 5.92 11.63
C ARG A 24 -4.46 5.10 10.82
N LYS A 25 -4.30 3.80 11.13
CA LYS A 25 -3.40 2.90 10.40
C LYS A 25 -3.82 2.74 8.94
N ALA A 26 -5.12 2.56 8.68
CA ALA A 26 -5.64 2.42 7.31
C ALA A 26 -5.47 3.73 6.52
N MET A 27 -5.76 4.87 7.14
CA MET A 27 -5.53 6.19 6.55
C MET A 27 -4.04 6.40 6.21
N TYR A 28 -3.15 6.13 7.15
CA TYR A 28 -1.71 6.33 6.95
C TYR A 28 -1.14 5.40 5.87
N THR A 29 -1.57 4.14 5.85
CA THR A 29 -1.24 3.17 4.79
C THR A 29 -1.67 3.70 3.42
N HIS A 30 -2.91 4.20 3.30
CA HIS A 30 -3.38 4.84 2.07
C HIS A 30 -2.54 6.05 1.70
N PHE A 31 -2.25 6.92 2.67
CA PHE A 31 -1.48 8.14 2.44
C PHE A 31 -0.09 7.81 1.86
N ARG A 32 0.64 6.89 2.49
CA ARG A 32 1.98 6.47 2.04
C ARG A 32 1.95 5.83 0.66
N PHE A 33 0.99 4.96 0.39
CA PHE A 33 1.03 4.15 -0.83
C PHE A 33 0.26 4.75 -2.00
N SER A 34 -0.98 5.18 -1.79
CA SER A 34 -1.82 5.71 -2.87
C SER A 34 -1.59 7.19 -3.08
N CYS A 35 -1.38 7.94 -2.00
CA CYS A 35 -1.16 9.35 -2.12
C CYS A 35 0.31 9.62 -2.52
N GLU A 36 1.29 9.33 -1.68
CA GLU A 36 2.69 9.60 -2.04
C GLU A 36 3.20 8.76 -3.23
N ASN A 37 2.39 7.81 -3.72
CA ASN A 37 2.74 6.92 -4.82
C ASN A 37 4.04 6.13 -4.53
N LYS A 38 4.36 5.92 -3.25
CA LYS A 38 5.57 5.22 -2.83
C LYS A 38 5.39 3.72 -3.00
N ARG A 39 6.01 3.14 -4.02
CA ARG A 39 6.15 1.69 -4.14
C ARG A 39 7.37 1.29 -3.32
N THR A 40 7.16 0.54 -2.25
CA THR A 40 8.23 0.18 -1.31
C THR A 40 8.59 -1.30 -1.36
N PHE A 41 7.85 -2.10 -2.12
CA PHE A 41 8.07 -3.54 -2.24
C PHE A 41 8.52 -3.88 -3.66
N PHE A 42 9.81 -4.15 -3.82
CA PHE A 42 10.43 -4.40 -5.12
C PHE A 42 10.62 -5.89 -5.33
N CYS A 43 10.36 -6.35 -6.56
CA CYS A 43 10.81 -7.66 -6.98
C CYS A 43 12.32 -7.61 -7.20
N ASN A 44 13.06 -8.58 -6.66
CA ASN A 44 14.50 -8.71 -6.89
C ASN A 44 14.82 -9.53 -8.14
N LEU A 45 13.80 -10.07 -8.82
CA LEU A 45 13.93 -10.91 -10.01
C LEU A 45 13.56 -10.15 -11.30
N CYS A 46 12.86 -9.02 -11.18
CA CYS A 46 12.47 -8.17 -12.30
C CYS A 46 12.23 -6.73 -11.82
N ASN A 47 11.93 -5.81 -12.72
CA ASN A 47 11.75 -4.40 -12.39
C ASN A 47 10.35 -4.04 -11.83
N ALA A 48 9.59 -5.02 -11.34
CA ALA A 48 8.24 -4.81 -10.82
C ALA A 48 8.28 -4.27 -9.38
N ALA A 49 7.48 -3.24 -9.10
CA ALA A 49 7.35 -2.63 -7.78
C ALA A 49 5.89 -2.50 -7.36
N TYR A 50 5.62 -2.75 -6.08
CA TYR A 50 4.29 -2.84 -5.49
C TYR A 50 4.16 -1.95 -4.25
N PHE A 51 2.93 -1.49 -4.03
CA PHE A 51 2.53 -0.76 -2.82
C PHE A 51 2.40 -1.65 -1.59
N TYR A 52 2.13 -2.95 -1.79
CA TYR A 52 1.86 -3.88 -0.70
C TYR A 52 2.66 -5.17 -0.85
N SER A 53 3.16 -5.69 0.26
CA SER A 53 3.93 -6.94 0.29
C SER A 53 3.15 -8.14 -0.24
N HIS A 54 1.85 -8.24 0.04
CA HIS A 54 1.02 -9.35 -0.45
C HIS A 54 0.82 -9.31 -1.97
N HIS A 55 0.87 -8.14 -2.62
CA HIS A 55 0.88 -8.02 -4.07
C HIS A 55 2.19 -8.54 -4.67
N LEU A 56 3.34 -8.18 -4.08
CA LEU A 56 4.64 -8.71 -4.49
C LEU A 56 4.71 -10.24 -4.33
N LYS A 57 4.26 -10.78 -3.19
CA LYS A 57 4.19 -12.24 -2.96
C LYS A 57 3.34 -12.95 -4.01
N ARG A 58 2.18 -12.38 -4.38
CA ARG A 58 1.34 -12.92 -5.45
C ARG A 58 2.06 -12.90 -6.80
N HIS A 59 2.69 -11.77 -7.14
CA HIS A 59 3.47 -11.64 -8.38
C HIS A 59 4.55 -12.71 -8.49
N ILE A 60 5.37 -12.89 -7.44
CA ILE A 60 6.42 -13.91 -7.42
C ILE A 60 5.83 -15.31 -7.64
N ARG A 61 4.77 -15.67 -6.92
CA ARG A 61 4.14 -17.00 -7.08
C ARG A 61 3.62 -17.25 -8.50
N GLN A 62 3.20 -16.21 -9.21
CA GLN A 62 2.60 -16.32 -10.54
C GLN A 62 3.59 -16.14 -11.69
N GLN A 63 4.69 -15.40 -11.47
CA GLN A 63 5.61 -14.97 -12.53
C GLN A 63 7.03 -15.51 -12.33
N HIS A 64 7.35 -16.01 -11.13
CA HIS A 64 8.67 -16.52 -10.73
C HIS A 64 8.51 -17.85 -9.98
N VAL A 65 7.84 -18.82 -10.62
CA VAL A 65 7.33 -20.07 -10.03
C VAL A 65 8.42 -20.92 -9.37
N GLU A 66 9.66 -20.91 -9.87
CA GLU A 66 10.76 -21.73 -9.33
C GLU A 66 11.41 -21.18 -8.05
N LEU A 67 11.09 -19.95 -7.61
CA LEU A 67 11.79 -19.28 -6.50
C LEU A 67 10.86 -18.88 -5.33
N ALA A 68 9.59 -19.29 -5.37
CA ALA A 68 8.56 -18.88 -4.41
C ALA A 68 8.90 -19.18 -2.93
N SER A 69 9.82 -20.12 -2.68
CA SER A 69 10.21 -20.58 -1.32
C SER A 69 11.39 -19.80 -0.70
N LYS A 70 12.08 -18.92 -1.44
CA LYS A 70 13.32 -18.25 -0.95
C LYS A 70 13.30 -16.71 -0.99
N VAL A 71 12.19 -16.05 -1.34
CA VAL A 71 12.22 -14.60 -1.57
C VAL A 71 12.10 -13.79 -0.26
N VAL A 72 13.16 -13.05 0.04
CA VAL A 72 13.18 -11.99 1.05
C VAL A 72 12.42 -10.79 0.49
N VAL A 73 11.27 -10.46 1.10
CA VAL A 73 10.55 -9.21 0.82
C VAL A 73 11.38 -8.08 1.41
N THR A 74 12.15 -7.38 0.60
CA THR A 74 12.86 -6.18 1.03
C THR A 74 11.92 -4.99 0.94
N GLN A 75 11.74 -4.30 2.07
CA GLN A 75 11.08 -3.01 2.10
C GLN A 75 12.15 -1.96 1.81
N GLY A 76 12.06 -1.30 0.66
CA GLY A 76 12.89 -0.13 0.40
C GLY A 76 12.40 1.01 1.28
N VAL A 77 13.24 1.47 2.20
CA VAL A 77 13.07 2.79 2.84
C VAL A 77 13.51 3.80 1.79
N VAL A 78 12.56 4.54 1.23
CA VAL A 78 12.89 5.76 0.48
C VAL A 78 12.89 6.89 1.51
N ASP A 79 14.08 7.44 1.75
CA ASP A 79 14.32 8.62 2.60
C ASP A 79 13.32 9.75 2.29
#